data_AF-A0A8T4P497-F1
#
_entry.id   AF-A0A8T4P497-F1
#
_cell.length_a   1.000
_cell.length_b   1.000
_cell.length_c   1.000
_cell.angle_alpha   90.00
_cell.angle_beta   90.00
_cell.angle_gamma   90.00
#
_symmetry.space_group_name_H-M   'P 1'
#
loop_
_entity.id
_entity.type
_entity.pdbx_description
1 polymer ?
#
loop_
_entity_poly.entity_id
_entity_poly.type
_entity_poly.pdbx_seq_one_letter_code
_entity_poly.pdbx_strand_id
1 'polypeptide(L)'
;MQNKISLEKKHLYFLTAIILAVIGISYVIAYGGTSPATVGHSAGELDLTPLYIDAVNGNVGIGTTSPSYNKLRVSASANQIGIEDNEGTPRIWTLNADANQLRITDETAGANRLIVDNSGNVGIGTTSPSAKLYVTGGGVTFDQIPLDKSIRIEHTQNVNTNEFIRMFGAGEEKIRFQTDGSGWFRGNVGIGTTNPTTKLEVSGGPIKATGGLVIETRASDPANPETGRMWLITS
;
A
#
# COMPACT_ATOMS: atom_id res chain seq x y z
N MET A 1 41.62 70.41 16.56
CA MET A 1 41.14 69.93 15.25
C MET A 1 40.81 68.45 15.39
N GLN A 2 39.52 68.07 15.47
CA GLN A 2 39.13 66.66 15.48
C GLN A 2 38.92 66.19 14.03
N ASN A 3 39.76 65.27 13.56
CA ASN A 3 39.55 64.56 12.30
C ASN A 3 38.43 63.53 12.50
N LYS A 4 37.20 63.89 12.14
CA LYS A 4 36.08 62.95 12.06
C LYS A 4 36.26 62.11 10.79
N ILE A 5 36.77 60.90 10.92
CA ILE A 5 36.82 59.93 9.81
C ILE A 5 35.41 59.40 9.59
N SER A 6 34.76 59.83 8.52
CA SER A 6 33.46 59.30 8.10
C SER A 6 33.67 57.96 7.39
N LEU A 7 33.57 56.85 8.12
CA LEU A 7 33.55 55.52 7.55
C LEU A 7 32.18 55.28 6.91
N GLU A 8 32.14 55.02 5.60
CA GLU A 8 30.90 54.57 4.95
C GLU A 8 30.46 53.22 5.53
N LYS A 9 29.14 52.97 5.62
CA LYS A 9 28.55 51.75 6.20
C LYS A 9 29.25 50.46 5.76
N LYS A 10 29.64 50.37 4.48
CA LYS A 10 30.39 49.23 3.91
C LYS A 10 31.73 48.94 4.62
N HIS A 11 32.46 49.96 5.06
CA HIS A 11 33.73 49.80 5.77
C HIS A 11 33.53 49.42 7.24
N LEU A 12 32.41 49.84 7.84
CA LEU A 12 32.05 49.46 9.20
C LEU A 12 31.70 47.96 9.30
N TYR A 13 30.96 47.44 8.32
CA TYR A 13 30.64 46.00 8.24
C TYR A 13 31.88 45.13 8.03
N PHE A 14 32.82 45.60 7.21
CA PHE A 14 34.09 44.91 6.96
C PHE A 14 34.94 44.85 8.23
N LEU A 15 35.00 45.94 8.99
CA LEU A 15 35.76 46.00 10.24
C LEU A 15 35.13 45.12 11.33
N THR A 16 33.80 45.09 11.45
CA THR A 16 33.11 44.18 12.39
C THR A 16 33.31 42.71 12.03
N ALA A 17 33.30 42.34 10.75
CA ALA A 17 33.52 40.96 10.31
C ALA A 17 34.95 40.48 10.63
N ILE A 18 35.95 41.35 10.45
CA ILE A 18 37.35 41.05 10.82
C ILE A 18 37.49 40.88 12.33
N ILE A 19 36.89 41.78 13.13
CA ILE A 19 36.97 41.71 14.60
C ILE A 19 36.30 40.43 15.14
N LEU A 20 35.17 40.02 14.55
CA LEU A 20 34.42 38.83 14.97
C LEU A 20 35.12 37.52 14.59
N ALA A 21 35.80 37.48 13.44
CA ALA A 21 36.60 36.32 13.01
C ALA A 21 37.82 36.08 13.91
N VAL A 22 38.42 37.15 14.45
CA VAL A 22 39.60 37.07 15.33
C VAL A 22 39.25 36.54 16.72
N ILE A 23 38.00 36.72 17.19
CA ILE A 23 37.55 36.25 18.52
C ILE A 23 36.87 34.87 18.50
N GLY A 24 36.85 34.18 17.35
CA GLY A 24 36.38 32.79 17.26
C GLY A 24 34.88 32.59 17.49
N ILE A 25 34.09 33.67 17.46
CA ILE A 25 32.63 33.60 17.58
C ILE A 25 32.06 33.41 16.18
N SER A 26 31.49 32.23 15.90
CA SER A 26 30.70 31.99 14.69
C SER A 26 29.48 32.92 14.68
N TYR A 27 29.36 33.78 13.67
CA TYR A 27 28.24 34.72 13.52
C TYR A 27 27.62 34.61 12.12
N VAL A 28 26.29 34.75 12.04
CA VAL A 28 25.53 34.78 10.79
C VAL A 28 25.32 36.24 10.37
N ILE A 29 25.96 36.68 9.28
CA ILE A 29 25.68 38.00 8.70
C ILE A 29 24.40 37.88 7.85
N ALA A 30 23.27 38.36 8.38
CA ALA A 30 22.06 38.53 7.59
C ALA A 30 22.17 39.83 6.77
N TYR A 31 22.37 39.70 5.45
CA TYR A 31 22.25 40.84 4.55
C TYR A 31 20.78 41.21 4.43
N GLY A 32 20.37 42.30 5.08
CA GLY A 32 19.03 42.88 4.94
C GLY A 32 18.85 43.47 3.54
N GLY A 33 18.50 42.62 2.58
CA GLY A 33 17.91 42.99 1.29
C GLY A 33 16.57 42.28 1.13
N THR A 34 15.70 42.78 0.26
CA THR A 34 14.35 42.24 -0.03
C THR A 34 14.33 40.85 -0.69
N SER A 35 15.42 40.10 -0.59
CA SER A 35 15.55 38.73 -1.04
C SER A 35 15.92 37.86 0.17
N PRO A 36 15.35 36.67 0.27
CA PRO A 36 15.23 35.94 1.51
C PRO A 36 16.58 35.46 2.03
N ALA A 37 16.69 35.51 3.36
CA ALA A 37 17.91 35.29 4.12
C ALA A 37 18.67 34.03 3.67
N THR A 38 19.83 34.24 3.06
CA THR A 38 20.79 33.19 2.72
C THR A 38 21.48 32.73 4.01
N VAL A 39 21.43 31.42 4.31
CA VAL A 39 22.23 30.81 5.39
C VAL A 39 23.69 30.83 4.93
N GLY A 40 24.51 31.69 5.55
CA GLY A 40 25.93 31.83 5.21
C GLY A 40 26.79 30.78 5.92
N HIS A 41 27.55 30.01 5.16
CA HIS A 41 28.65 29.15 5.65
C HIS A 41 29.98 29.69 5.07
N SER A 42 31.10 29.48 5.79
CA SER A 42 32.42 30.07 5.50
C SER A 42 33.01 29.60 4.15
N ALA A 43 33.75 30.52 3.51
CA ALA A 43 34.28 30.49 2.15
C ALA A 43 34.97 29.16 1.73
N GLY A 44 34.58 28.68 0.54
CA GLY A 44 35.12 27.48 -0.11
C GLY A 44 34.01 26.63 -0.73
N GLU A 45 33.29 27.21 -1.70
CA GLU A 45 32.46 26.50 -2.69
C GLU A 45 31.62 25.31 -2.16
N LEU A 46 30.45 25.60 -1.58
CA LEU A 46 29.33 24.67 -1.71
C LEU A 46 28.72 24.90 -3.09
N ASP A 47 29.38 24.43 -4.15
CA ASP A 47 28.66 24.02 -5.36
C ASP A 47 27.99 22.68 -5.06
N LEU A 48 27.09 22.68 -4.06
CA LEU A 48 26.36 21.48 -3.68
C LEU A 48 25.07 21.41 -4.49
N THR A 49 25.21 20.95 -5.73
CA THR A 49 24.12 20.24 -6.43
C THR A 49 23.23 19.38 -5.49
N PRO A 50 23.73 18.71 -4.41
CA PRO A 50 22.87 17.97 -3.49
C PRO A 50 21.98 18.76 -2.53
N LEU A 51 22.11 20.07 -2.26
CA LEU A 51 21.20 20.79 -1.34
C LEU A 51 21.03 22.28 -1.71
N TYR A 52 19.81 22.68 -2.06
CA TYR A 52 19.39 24.03 -2.41
C TYR A 52 18.24 24.48 -1.49
N ILE A 53 18.29 25.71 -0.96
CA ILE A 53 17.21 26.27 -0.15
C ILE A 53 16.64 27.49 -0.90
N ASP A 54 15.43 27.34 -1.43
CA ASP A 54 14.62 28.42 -1.98
C ASP A 54 13.98 29.18 -0.81
N ALA A 55 14.69 30.19 -0.33
CA ALA A 55 14.19 30.97 0.79
C ALA A 55 13.01 31.90 0.37
N VAL A 56 12.68 32.03 -0.93
CA VAL A 56 11.57 32.87 -1.42
C VAL A 56 10.26 32.12 -1.25
N ASN A 57 10.26 30.86 -1.67
CA ASN A 57 9.08 30.00 -1.65
C ASN A 57 9.07 29.02 -0.48
N GLY A 58 10.13 28.98 0.33
CA GLY A 58 10.28 28.08 1.48
C GLY A 58 10.50 26.62 1.09
N ASN A 59 11.09 26.38 -0.08
CA ASN A 59 11.36 25.03 -0.59
C ASN A 59 12.82 24.61 -0.33
N VAL A 60 13.04 23.32 -0.12
CA VAL A 60 14.36 22.69 -0.02
C VAL A 60 14.49 21.68 -1.15
N GLY A 61 15.44 21.89 -2.05
CA GLY A 61 15.81 20.95 -3.11
C GLY A 61 17.00 20.10 -2.68
N ILE A 62 16.97 18.80 -2.93
CA ILE A 62 18.10 17.89 -2.82
C ILE A 62 18.39 17.36 -4.22
N GLY A 63 19.54 17.67 -4.82
CA GLY A 63 19.84 17.31 -6.21
C GLY A 63 19.19 18.22 -7.28
N THR A 64 18.51 19.31 -6.88
CA THR A 64 17.91 20.28 -7.80
C THR A 64 18.04 21.72 -7.27
N THR A 65 18.38 22.66 -8.15
CA THR A 65 18.47 24.10 -7.87
C THR A 65 17.17 24.85 -8.17
N SER A 66 16.11 24.15 -8.56
CA SER A 66 14.79 24.76 -8.85
C SER A 66 13.65 23.88 -8.33
N PRO A 67 13.57 23.65 -7.01
CA PRO A 67 12.47 22.92 -6.41
C PRO A 67 11.15 23.66 -6.65
N SER A 68 10.31 23.08 -7.51
CA SER A 68 8.96 23.56 -7.77
C SER A 68 7.92 22.64 -7.11
N TYR A 69 6.81 23.23 -6.68
CA TYR A 69 5.57 22.62 -6.19
C TYR A 69 5.57 22.01 -4.76
N ASN A 70 6.72 21.61 -4.19
CA ASN A 70 6.79 20.99 -2.86
C ASN A 70 7.87 21.63 -1.98
N LYS A 71 7.59 21.76 -0.67
CA LYS A 71 8.55 22.31 0.32
C LYS A 71 9.84 21.50 0.46
N LEU A 72 9.83 20.22 0.07
CA LEU A 72 11.02 19.36 -0.01
C LEU A 72 10.94 18.56 -1.32
N ARG A 73 11.98 18.65 -2.16
CA ARG A 73 12.08 17.91 -3.44
C ARG A 73 13.43 17.25 -3.58
N VAL A 74 13.46 15.94 -3.83
CA VAL A 74 14.67 15.18 -4.16
C VAL A 74 14.67 14.88 -5.67
N SER A 75 15.77 15.15 -6.38
CA SER A 75 15.90 14.97 -7.83
C SER A 75 17.29 14.46 -8.23
N ALA A 76 17.36 13.19 -8.59
CA ALA A 76 18.53 12.41 -8.99
C ALA A 76 18.07 11.18 -9.80
N SER A 77 19.00 10.43 -10.39
CA SER A 77 18.69 9.18 -11.12
C SER A 77 18.20 8.04 -10.21
N ALA A 78 18.43 8.13 -8.91
CA ALA A 78 17.92 7.21 -7.88
C ALA A 78 17.45 8.01 -6.66
N ASN A 79 16.25 8.61 -6.76
CA ASN A 79 15.69 9.41 -5.66
C ASN A 79 15.31 8.49 -4.52
N GLN A 80 15.92 8.67 -3.35
CA GLN A 80 15.58 7.93 -2.15
C GLN A 80 15.52 8.88 -0.95
N ILE A 81 14.54 8.63 -0.07
CA ILE A 81 14.52 9.14 1.29
C ILE A 81 14.54 7.92 2.19
N GLY A 82 15.64 7.73 2.91
CA GLY A 82 15.86 6.58 3.78
C GLY A 82 15.58 6.88 5.25
N ILE A 83 15.09 5.88 5.97
CA ILE A 83 15.08 5.78 7.42
C ILE A 83 15.81 4.49 7.77
N GLU A 84 16.79 4.59 8.66
CA GLU A 84 17.62 3.47 9.10
C GLU A 84 17.43 3.26 10.60
N ASP A 85 17.09 2.04 10.98
CA ASP A 85 17.29 1.53 12.34
C ASP A 85 18.62 0.78 12.36
N ASN A 86 19.55 1.21 13.21
CA ASN A 86 20.87 0.61 13.32
C ASN A 86 21.05 -0.18 14.63
N GLU A 87 19.97 -0.43 15.37
CA GLU A 87 19.99 -1.25 16.57
C GLU A 87 19.48 -2.68 16.30
N GLY A 88 19.98 -3.65 17.07
CA GLY A 88 19.51 -5.03 17.02
C GLY A 88 19.77 -5.72 15.67
N THR A 89 18.71 -5.88 14.87
CA THR A 89 18.78 -6.35 13.47
C THR A 89 18.62 -5.13 12.56
N PRO A 90 19.72 -4.51 12.09
CA PRO A 90 19.67 -3.24 11.38
C PRO A 90 18.77 -3.33 10.16
N ARG A 91 17.99 -2.27 9.92
CA ARG A 91 17.03 -2.24 8.83
C ARG A 91 16.92 -0.87 8.21
N ILE A 92 17.02 -0.85 6.89
CA ILE A 92 16.92 0.35 6.08
C ILE A 92 15.64 0.27 5.26
N TRP A 93 14.81 1.31 5.40
CA TRP A 93 13.60 1.50 4.63
C TRP A 93 13.69 2.78 3.81
N THR A 94 13.38 2.69 2.52
CA THR A 94 13.39 3.86 1.64
C THR A 94 12.02 4.11 1.04
N LEU A 95 11.67 5.39 0.92
CA LEU A 95 10.68 5.88 -0.04
C LEU A 95 11.45 6.36 -1.26
N ASN A 96 11.21 5.75 -2.40
CA ASN A 96 11.95 6.05 -3.62
C ASN A 96 11.05 6.12 -4.84
N ALA A 97 11.45 6.90 -5.83
CA ALA A 97 10.74 7.03 -7.08
C ALA A 97 11.71 7.09 -8.26
N ASP A 98 11.31 6.46 -9.36
CA ASP A 98 11.96 6.62 -10.66
C ASP A 98 10.95 7.10 -11.71
N ALA A 99 11.35 7.06 -12.99
CA ALA A 99 10.51 7.49 -14.09
C ALA A 99 9.18 6.71 -14.21
N ASN A 100 9.10 5.52 -13.62
CA ASN A 100 8.00 4.59 -13.83
C ASN A 100 7.19 4.31 -12.57
N GLN A 101 7.77 4.43 -11.37
CA GLN A 101 7.12 3.94 -10.16
C GLN A 101 7.52 4.73 -8.90
N LEU A 102 6.58 4.83 -7.95
CA LEU A 102 6.81 5.16 -6.54
C LEU A 102 6.91 3.86 -5.74
N ARG A 103 7.85 3.73 -4.81
CA ARG A 103 8.12 2.49 -4.07
C ARG A 103 8.42 2.73 -2.59
N ILE A 104 8.02 1.77 -1.77
CA ILE A 104 8.54 1.55 -0.42
C ILE A 104 9.40 0.30 -0.47
N THR A 105 10.70 0.47 -0.24
CA THR A 105 11.70 -0.61 -0.34
C THR A 105 12.24 -0.94 1.04
N ASP A 106 12.30 -2.24 1.34
CA ASP A 106 13.12 -2.77 2.43
C ASP A 106 14.49 -3.08 1.83
N GLU A 107 15.41 -2.12 1.95
CA GLU A 107 16.73 -2.20 1.34
C GLU A 107 17.56 -3.33 1.95
N THR A 108 17.39 -3.57 3.25
CA THR A 108 18.06 -4.67 3.96
C THR A 108 17.64 -6.03 3.42
N ALA A 109 16.36 -6.19 3.11
CA ALA A 109 15.84 -7.41 2.49
C ALA A 109 15.96 -7.44 0.96
N GLY A 110 16.42 -6.35 0.32
CA GLY A 110 16.45 -6.19 -1.13
C GLY A 110 15.08 -6.32 -1.80
N ALA A 111 14.00 -5.89 -1.13
CA ALA A 111 12.64 -6.21 -1.54
C ALA A 111 11.73 -4.97 -1.60
N ASN A 112 11.02 -4.82 -2.72
CA ASN A 112 9.93 -3.85 -2.84
C ASN A 112 8.69 -4.35 -2.10
N ARG A 113 8.23 -3.59 -1.10
CA ARG A 113 7.09 -3.97 -0.26
C ARG A 113 5.78 -3.37 -0.76
N LEU A 114 5.83 -2.14 -1.26
CA LEU A 114 4.71 -1.46 -1.89
C LEU A 114 5.19 -0.69 -3.11
N ILE A 115 4.44 -0.75 -4.21
CA ILE A 115 4.69 -0.01 -5.43
C ILE A 115 3.42 0.67 -5.90
N VAL A 116 3.54 1.88 -6.43
CA VAL A 116 2.54 2.50 -7.31
C VAL A 116 3.19 2.75 -8.66
N ASP A 117 2.69 2.11 -9.73
CA ASP A 117 3.24 2.31 -11.07
C ASP A 117 2.68 3.57 -11.77
N ASN A 118 3.27 3.93 -12.91
CA ASN A 118 2.85 5.07 -13.74
C ASN A 118 1.45 4.92 -14.34
N SER A 119 0.85 3.72 -14.29
CA SER A 119 -0.53 3.44 -14.69
C SER A 119 -1.51 3.52 -13.50
N GLY A 120 -1.01 3.86 -12.32
CA GLY A 120 -1.77 3.99 -11.08
C GLY A 120 -2.18 2.65 -10.47
N ASN A 121 -1.45 1.57 -10.76
CA ASN A 121 -1.65 0.27 -10.13
C ASN A 121 -0.80 0.15 -8.87
N VAL A 122 -1.39 -0.41 -7.80
CA VAL A 122 -0.72 -0.63 -6.53
C VAL A 122 -0.29 -2.09 -6.42
N GLY A 123 1.02 -2.33 -6.31
CA GLY A 123 1.61 -3.65 -6.06
C GLY A 123 1.99 -3.81 -4.60
N ILE A 124 1.65 -4.94 -3.98
CA ILE A 124 2.17 -5.33 -2.65
C ILE A 124 2.88 -6.67 -2.82
N GLY A 125 4.19 -6.69 -2.54
CA GLY A 125 5.05 -7.86 -2.74
C GLY A 125 5.40 -8.18 -4.20
N THR A 126 5.14 -7.26 -5.14
CA THR A 126 5.44 -7.41 -6.58
C THR A 126 6.02 -6.12 -7.16
N THR A 127 6.79 -6.24 -8.25
CA THR A 127 7.30 -5.09 -9.02
C THR A 127 6.45 -4.71 -10.23
N SER A 128 5.57 -5.60 -10.65
CA SER A 128 4.81 -5.50 -11.90
C SER A 128 3.33 -5.82 -11.66
N PRO A 129 2.59 -4.91 -11.02
CA PRO A 129 1.16 -5.12 -10.77
C PRO A 129 0.38 -5.19 -12.10
N SER A 130 -0.42 -6.23 -12.30
CA SER A 130 -1.25 -6.42 -13.51
C SER A 130 -2.68 -5.92 -13.36
N ALA A 131 -3.03 -5.39 -12.19
CA ALA A 131 -4.35 -4.84 -11.85
C ALA A 131 -4.20 -3.67 -10.88
N LYS A 132 -5.29 -2.90 -10.69
CA LYS A 132 -5.28 -1.68 -9.85
C LYS A 132 -4.78 -1.91 -8.43
N LEU A 133 -5.06 -3.08 -7.86
CA LEU A 133 -4.42 -3.57 -6.64
C LEU A 133 -4.00 -5.02 -6.89
N TYR A 134 -2.70 -5.30 -6.77
CA TYR A 134 -2.14 -6.63 -7.02
C TYR A 134 -1.24 -7.02 -5.84
N VAL A 135 -1.67 -8.03 -5.07
CA VAL A 135 -0.97 -8.52 -3.88
C VAL A 135 -0.46 -9.92 -4.16
N THR A 136 0.83 -10.17 -3.94
CA THR A 136 1.45 -11.49 -4.13
C THR A 136 2.12 -11.99 -2.85
N GLY A 137 2.21 -13.31 -2.70
CA GLY A 137 2.94 -13.93 -1.58
C GLY A 137 2.22 -13.90 -0.23
N GLY A 138 0.93 -13.57 -0.18
CA GLY A 138 0.13 -13.55 1.05
C GLY A 138 -1.38 -13.45 0.79
N GLY A 139 -2.17 -13.59 1.86
CA GLY A 139 -3.61 -13.34 1.84
C GLY A 139 -3.96 -11.87 2.12
N VAL A 140 -5.09 -11.41 1.59
CA VAL A 140 -5.67 -10.10 1.94
C VAL A 140 -6.83 -10.34 2.90
N THR A 141 -6.74 -9.78 4.11
CA THR A 141 -7.80 -9.87 5.12
C THR A 141 -8.58 -8.56 5.18
N PHE A 142 -9.91 -8.66 5.10
CA PHE A 142 -10.82 -7.55 5.38
C PHE A 142 -11.46 -7.81 6.75
N ASP A 143 -11.24 -6.92 7.73
CA ASP A 143 -11.68 -7.09 9.12
C ASP A 143 -13.21 -7.06 9.27
N GLN A 144 -13.86 -6.09 8.63
CA GLN A 144 -15.31 -6.00 8.55
C GLN A 144 -15.73 -5.58 7.15
N ILE A 145 -16.68 -6.33 6.59
CA ILE A 145 -17.45 -5.91 5.41
C ILE A 145 -18.78 -5.42 5.98
N PRO A 146 -19.07 -4.10 5.92
CA PRO A 146 -20.34 -3.59 6.43
C PRO A 146 -21.51 -4.36 5.78
N LEU A 147 -22.58 -4.60 6.54
CA LEU A 147 -23.70 -5.46 6.14
C LEU A 147 -24.45 -4.99 4.88
N ASP A 148 -24.26 -3.73 4.48
CA ASP A 148 -24.80 -3.12 3.27
C ASP A 148 -23.83 -3.15 2.08
N LYS A 149 -22.62 -3.71 2.25
CA LYS A 149 -21.61 -3.85 1.21
C LYS A 149 -21.46 -5.31 0.81
N SER A 150 -21.32 -5.54 -0.49
CA SER A 150 -20.91 -6.82 -1.03
C SER A 150 -19.41 -6.80 -1.32
N ILE A 151 -18.71 -7.89 -1.02
CA ILE A 151 -17.47 -8.17 -1.74
C ILE A 151 -17.89 -8.71 -3.10
N ARG A 152 -17.63 -7.93 -4.15
CA ARG A 152 -17.65 -8.44 -5.52
C ARG A 152 -16.32 -9.14 -5.79
N ILE A 153 -16.35 -10.47 -5.79
CA ILE A 153 -15.24 -11.28 -6.32
C ILE A 153 -15.58 -11.56 -7.78
N GLU A 154 -15.01 -10.76 -8.68
CA GLU A 154 -15.18 -10.94 -10.11
C GLU A 154 -14.02 -11.76 -10.66
N HIS A 155 -14.37 -12.82 -11.36
CA HIS A 155 -13.43 -13.72 -12.00
C HIS A 155 -13.65 -13.62 -13.52
N THR A 156 -12.76 -12.88 -14.19
CA THR A 156 -12.97 -12.40 -15.57
C THR A 156 -12.18 -13.21 -16.62
N GLN A 157 -11.38 -14.21 -16.22
CA GLN A 157 -10.55 -14.94 -17.17
C GLN A 157 -11.09 -16.36 -17.43
N ASN A 158 -11.22 -16.67 -18.72
CA ASN A 158 -11.62 -17.97 -19.26
C ASN A 158 -10.37 -18.82 -19.51
N VAL A 159 -9.71 -19.32 -18.45
CA VAL A 159 -8.58 -20.26 -18.62
C VAL A 159 -8.55 -21.34 -17.52
N ASN A 160 -9.05 -22.53 -17.89
CA ASN A 160 -8.71 -23.87 -17.37
C ASN A 160 -9.16 -24.26 -15.93
N THR A 161 -10.19 -25.10 -15.88
CA THR A 161 -10.63 -26.17 -14.92
C THR A 161 -10.40 -26.09 -13.40
N ASN A 162 -9.73 -25.10 -12.81
CA ASN A 162 -9.40 -25.10 -11.37
C ASN A 162 -9.61 -23.73 -10.69
N GLU A 163 -10.42 -22.85 -11.27
CA GLU A 163 -10.69 -21.53 -10.70
C GLU A 163 -11.86 -21.62 -9.73
N PHE A 164 -11.61 -21.18 -8.48
CA PHE A 164 -12.58 -21.29 -7.40
C PHE A 164 -12.68 -20.03 -6.54
N ILE A 165 -13.86 -19.82 -5.95
CA ILE A 165 -14.01 -19.03 -4.73
C ILE A 165 -14.10 -20.02 -3.58
N ARG A 166 -13.22 -19.88 -2.57
CA ARG A 166 -13.16 -20.74 -1.40
C ARG A 166 -13.46 -19.98 -0.12
N MET A 167 -14.17 -20.64 0.79
CA MET A 167 -14.35 -20.16 2.15
C MET A 167 -13.72 -21.16 3.11
N PHE A 168 -12.82 -20.71 3.97
CA PHE A 168 -12.13 -21.54 4.96
C PHE A 168 -12.70 -21.30 6.36
N GLY A 169 -12.60 -22.31 7.22
CA GLY A 169 -12.89 -22.20 8.65
C GLY A 169 -12.02 -23.18 9.42
N ALA A 170 -11.31 -22.68 10.45
CA ALA A 170 -10.37 -23.45 11.27
C ALA A 170 -9.33 -24.24 10.42
N GLY A 171 -8.76 -23.58 9.41
CA GLY A 171 -7.73 -24.17 8.53
C GLY A 171 -8.26 -25.08 7.41
N GLU A 172 -9.56 -25.40 7.40
CA GLU A 172 -10.17 -26.30 6.43
C GLU A 172 -11.08 -25.55 5.45
N GLU A 173 -11.04 -25.94 4.17
CA GLU A 173 -11.96 -25.44 3.15
C GLU A 173 -13.38 -25.94 3.43
N LYS A 174 -14.37 -25.05 3.52
CA LYS A 174 -15.77 -25.37 3.86
C LYS A 174 -16.70 -25.26 2.67
N ILE A 175 -16.46 -24.30 1.78
CA ILE A 175 -17.29 -24.03 0.61
C ILE A 175 -16.37 -23.75 -0.56
N ARG A 176 -16.69 -24.36 -1.70
CA ARG A 176 -16.05 -24.11 -2.99
C ARG A 176 -17.11 -23.76 -4.02
N PHE A 177 -16.95 -22.64 -4.70
CA PHE A 177 -17.66 -22.35 -5.95
C PHE A 177 -16.65 -22.48 -7.07
N GLN A 178 -16.91 -23.35 -8.05
CA GLN A 178 -16.02 -23.57 -9.21
C GLN A 178 -16.73 -23.11 -10.48
N THR A 179 -15.97 -22.55 -11.42
CA THR A 179 -16.52 -22.09 -12.71
C THR A 179 -16.87 -23.22 -13.67
N ASP A 180 -16.38 -24.43 -13.42
CA ASP A 180 -16.71 -25.64 -14.18
C ASP A 180 -18.02 -26.32 -13.74
N GLY A 181 -18.73 -25.73 -12.76
CA GLY A 181 -19.98 -26.26 -12.22
C GLY A 181 -19.81 -27.31 -11.11
N SER A 182 -18.59 -27.65 -10.69
CA SER A 182 -18.32 -28.67 -9.67
C SER A 182 -18.16 -28.11 -8.24
N GLY A 183 -18.80 -26.97 -7.93
CA GLY A 183 -18.81 -26.37 -6.59
C GLY A 183 -19.45 -27.27 -5.52
N TRP A 184 -19.05 -27.14 -4.26
CA TRP A 184 -19.52 -27.98 -3.15
C TRP A 184 -19.51 -27.26 -1.80
N PHE A 185 -20.29 -27.80 -0.86
CA PHE A 185 -20.31 -27.44 0.56
C PHE A 185 -19.93 -28.67 1.38
N ARG A 186 -18.98 -28.57 2.32
CA ARG A 186 -18.65 -29.70 3.23
C ARG A 186 -19.70 -29.90 4.32
N GLY A 187 -20.37 -28.82 4.71
CA GLY A 187 -21.38 -28.79 5.78
C GLY A 187 -22.80 -29.08 5.30
N ASN A 188 -23.76 -28.74 6.16
CA ASN A 188 -25.18 -28.74 5.83
C ASN A 188 -25.55 -27.41 5.15
N VAL A 189 -26.40 -27.46 4.12
CA VAL A 189 -26.92 -26.29 3.41
C VAL A 189 -28.37 -26.07 3.81
N GLY A 190 -28.67 -24.91 4.39
CA GLY A 190 -30.04 -24.47 4.71
C GLY A 190 -30.55 -23.48 3.67
N ILE A 191 -31.77 -23.70 3.16
CA ILE A 191 -32.53 -22.74 2.35
C ILE A 191 -33.80 -22.39 3.13
N GLY A 192 -33.89 -21.16 3.64
CA GLY A 192 -35.00 -20.74 4.50
C GLY A 192 -34.90 -21.21 5.96
N THR A 193 -33.76 -21.77 6.37
CA THR A 193 -33.45 -22.14 7.77
C THR A 193 -32.03 -21.73 8.13
N THR A 194 -31.78 -21.36 9.38
CA THR A 194 -30.44 -21.01 9.89
C THR A 194 -29.73 -22.17 10.59
N ASN A 195 -30.45 -23.25 10.92
CA ASN A 195 -29.93 -24.40 11.67
C ASN A 195 -30.23 -25.72 10.94
N PRO A 196 -29.68 -25.93 9.73
CA PRO A 196 -29.94 -27.15 8.97
C PRO A 196 -29.35 -28.39 9.70
N THR A 197 -30.20 -29.38 9.95
CA THR A 197 -29.87 -30.62 10.67
C THR A 197 -29.43 -31.77 9.74
N THR A 198 -29.69 -31.63 8.45
CA THR A 198 -29.29 -32.57 7.40
C THR A 198 -28.52 -31.86 6.28
N LYS A 199 -27.91 -32.61 5.35
CA LYS A 199 -27.01 -32.08 4.31
C LYS A 199 -27.64 -31.00 3.44
N LEU A 200 -28.92 -31.12 3.11
CA LEU A 200 -29.72 -30.09 2.44
C LEU A 200 -31.09 -30.01 3.12
N GLU A 201 -31.40 -28.87 3.73
CA GLU A 201 -32.69 -28.62 4.40
C GLU A 201 -33.34 -27.37 3.79
N VAL A 202 -34.54 -27.54 3.22
CA VAL A 202 -35.35 -26.45 2.67
C VAL A 202 -36.58 -26.25 3.55
N SER A 203 -36.76 -25.04 4.07
CA SER A 203 -37.89 -24.68 4.93
C SER A 203 -38.66 -23.48 4.35
N GLY A 204 -39.99 -23.46 4.55
CA GLY A 204 -40.82 -22.30 4.22
C GLY A 204 -41.31 -22.19 2.76
N GLY A 205 -41.20 -23.23 1.93
CA GLY A 205 -41.76 -23.21 0.58
C GLY A 205 -41.48 -24.47 -0.26
N PRO A 206 -42.12 -24.59 -1.45
CA PRO A 206 -41.90 -25.70 -2.37
C PRO A 206 -40.55 -25.60 -3.10
N ILE A 207 -39.98 -26.75 -3.44
CA ILE A 207 -38.82 -26.85 -4.35
C ILE A 207 -39.36 -26.95 -5.79
N LYS A 208 -39.12 -25.91 -6.62
CA LYS A 208 -39.52 -25.91 -8.03
C LYS A 208 -38.38 -26.46 -8.91
N ALA A 209 -38.51 -27.71 -9.37
CA ALA A 209 -37.55 -28.34 -10.28
C ALA A 209 -38.19 -28.59 -11.65
N THR A 210 -38.06 -27.63 -12.57
CA THR A 210 -38.68 -27.69 -13.92
C THR A 210 -38.12 -28.80 -14.82
N GLY A 211 -36.91 -29.30 -14.53
CA GLY A 211 -36.30 -30.46 -15.18
C GLY A 211 -36.45 -31.78 -14.42
N GLY A 212 -37.28 -31.81 -13.36
CA GLY A 212 -37.41 -32.95 -12.45
C GLY A 212 -36.46 -32.88 -11.26
N LEU A 213 -36.84 -33.56 -10.17
CA LEU A 213 -36.01 -33.75 -8.98
C LEU A 213 -35.46 -35.17 -9.01
N VAL A 214 -34.14 -35.31 -9.12
CA VAL A 214 -33.46 -36.61 -9.03
C VAL A 214 -33.18 -36.90 -7.56
N ILE A 215 -33.73 -38.00 -7.06
CA ILE A 215 -33.39 -38.58 -5.76
C ILE A 215 -32.83 -39.96 -6.07
N GLU A 216 -31.51 -40.10 -6.04
CA GLU A 216 -30.87 -41.41 -6.19
C GLU A 216 -31.11 -42.20 -4.90
N THR A 217 -31.83 -43.31 -5.02
CA THR A 217 -32.27 -44.11 -3.88
C THR A 217 -31.19 -45.09 -3.47
N ARG A 218 -31.13 -45.39 -2.17
CA ARG A 218 -30.37 -46.54 -1.67
C ARG A 218 -30.97 -47.83 -2.22
N ALA A 219 -30.15 -48.88 -2.37
CA ALA A 219 -30.59 -50.20 -2.86
C ALA A 219 -31.66 -50.90 -1.97
N SER A 220 -32.01 -50.31 -0.82
CA SER A 220 -33.09 -50.76 0.07
C SER A 220 -33.51 -49.65 1.02
N ASP A 221 -34.77 -49.70 1.46
CA ASP A 221 -35.28 -48.88 2.56
C ASP A 221 -34.54 -49.20 3.87
N PRO A 222 -34.38 -48.23 4.78
CA PRO A 222 -33.91 -48.51 6.13
C PRO A 222 -34.93 -49.38 6.86
N ALA A 223 -34.44 -50.23 7.78
CA ALA A 223 -35.26 -51.19 8.53
C ALA A 223 -36.45 -50.55 9.28
N ASN A 224 -36.39 -49.24 9.55
CA ASN A 224 -37.46 -48.46 10.17
C ASN A 224 -37.73 -47.17 9.36
N PRO A 225 -38.65 -47.16 8.38
CA PRO A 225 -39.00 -45.95 7.66
C PRO A 225 -39.76 -44.96 8.56
N GLU A 226 -39.32 -43.70 8.57
CA GLU A 226 -39.99 -42.63 9.30
C GLU A 226 -41.19 -42.06 8.53
N THR A 227 -42.29 -41.80 9.25
CA THR A 227 -43.51 -41.18 8.71
C THR A 227 -43.23 -39.80 8.10
N GLY A 228 -43.77 -39.54 6.91
CA GLY A 228 -43.63 -38.24 6.21
C GLY A 228 -42.46 -38.16 5.23
N ARG A 229 -41.72 -39.25 5.03
CA ARG A 229 -40.67 -39.36 4.00
C ARG A 229 -41.21 -40.04 2.73
N MET A 230 -40.75 -39.58 1.57
CA MET A 230 -41.02 -40.22 0.28
C MET A 230 -39.93 -41.25 -0.02
N TRP A 231 -40.29 -42.52 0.00
CA TRP A 231 -39.43 -43.65 -0.35
C TRP A 231 -39.69 -44.00 -1.81
N LEU A 232 -38.73 -43.71 -2.67
CA LEU A 232 -38.80 -44.07 -4.09
C LEU A 232 -38.00 -45.37 -4.27
N ILE A 233 -38.57 -46.33 -4.99
CA ILE A 233 -37.89 -47.55 -5.39
C ILE A 233 -37.66 -47.40 -6.90
N THR A 234 -36.41 -47.49 -7.36
CA THR A 234 -36.16 -47.71 -8.79
C THR A 234 -36.16 -49.22 -9.03
N SER A 235 -37.08 -49.69 -9.89
CA SER A 235 -37.09 -51.07 -10.39
C SER A 235 -35.86 -51.40 -11.22
#